data_AF-A0A1G7BMS5-F1
#
_entry.id   AF-A0A1G7BMS5-F1
#
_cell.length_a   1.000
_cell.length_b   1.000
_cell.length_c   1.000
_cell.angle_alpha   90.00
_cell.angle_beta   90.00
_cell.angle_gamma   90.00
#
_symmetry.space_group_name_H-M   'P 1'
#
loop_
_entity.id
_entity.type
_entity.pdbx_description
1 polymer ?
#
loop_
_entity_poly.entity_id
_entity_poly.type
_entity_poly.pdbx_seq_one_letter_code
_entity_poly.pdbx_strand_id
1 'polypeptide(L)'
;MVAVAVGNLAWEFAHMPLYTLWRTGTPGEIGFAALHCTLGDVLIAACSLVFALLFLGSPEWPRRCFVPVAAAAVAIGLGYTAYSEAVNLARRSWAYSELMPMLPWLGTGLSPVAQWLLIPTASLAWACRRRRAGLRRPET
;
A
#
# COMPACT_ATOMS: atom_id res chain seq x y z
N MET A 1 5.16 -8.17 -5.75
CA MET A 1 4.38 -7.08 -6.37
C MET A 1 2.97 -7.52 -6.71
N VAL A 2 2.74 -8.69 -7.34
CA VAL A 2 1.37 -9.19 -7.63
C VAL A 2 0.42 -9.17 -6.41
N ALA A 3 0.84 -9.70 -5.26
CA ALA A 3 0.01 -9.68 -4.05
C ALA A 3 -0.34 -8.26 -3.56
N VAL A 4 0.59 -7.31 -3.70
CA VAL A 4 0.37 -5.91 -3.38
C VAL A 4 -0.62 -5.28 -4.36
N ALA A 5 -0.47 -5.55 -5.66
CA ALA A 5 -1.36 -5.03 -6.69
C ALA A 5 -2.81 -5.53 -6.50
N VAL A 6 -3.00 -6.84 -6.31
CA VAL A 6 -4.33 -7.42 -6.07
C VAL A 6 -4.93 -6.92 -4.76
N GLY A 7 -4.11 -6.81 -3.71
CA GLY A 7 -4.54 -6.29 -2.42
C GLY A 7 -5.03 -4.84 -2.52
N ASN A 8 -4.23 -3.96 -3.14
CA ASN A 8 -4.60 -2.55 -3.30
C ASN A 8 -5.86 -2.42 -4.17
N LEU A 9 -5.94 -3.13 -5.29
CA LEU A 9 -7.13 -3.10 -6.14
C LEU A 9 -8.40 -3.49 -5.38
N ALA A 10 -8.35 -4.59 -4.63
CA ALA A 10 -9.48 -5.03 -3.80
C ALA A 10 -9.83 -4.02 -2.71
N TRP A 11 -8.82 -3.40 -2.10
CA TRP A 11 -8.99 -2.38 -1.05
C TRP A 11 -9.63 -1.10 -1.59
N GLU A 12 -9.18 -0.62 -2.75
CA GLU A 12 -9.71 0.55 -3.43
C GLU A 12 -11.20 0.37 -3.75
N PHE A 13 -11.59 -0.76 -4.35
CA PHE A 13 -12.99 -1.04 -4.61
C PHE A 13 -13.83 -1.16 -3.31
N ALA A 14 -13.28 -1.74 -2.24
CA ALA A 14 -13.98 -1.90 -0.98
C ALA A 14 -14.20 -0.56 -0.24
N HIS A 15 -13.24 0.35 -0.31
CA HIS A 15 -13.28 1.63 0.39
C HIS A 15 -13.68 2.82 -0.48
N MET A 16 -13.98 2.58 -1.76
CA MET A 16 -14.48 3.60 -2.68
C MET A 16 -15.67 4.41 -2.15
N PRO A 17 -16.64 3.83 -1.42
CA PRO A 17 -17.76 4.59 -0.83
C PRO A 17 -17.34 5.68 0.18
N LEU A 18 -16.11 5.63 0.70
CA LEU A 18 -15.57 6.65 1.61
C LEU A 18 -15.19 7.96 0.89
N TYR A 19 -15.11 7.94 -0.44
CA TYR A 19 -14.76 9.10 -1.26
C TYR A 19 -16.00 9.70 -1.93
N THR A 20 -16.02 11.02 -2.10
CA THR A 20 -17.14 11.72 -2.76
C THR A 20 -17.34 11.28 -4.22
N LEU A 21 -16.24 10.87 -4.88
CA LEU A 21 -16.23 10.35 -6.25
C LEU A 21 -17.20 9.18 -6.46
N TRP A 22 -17.46 8.35 -5.44
CA TRP A 22 -18.43 7.27 -5.54
C TRP A 22 -19.86 7.75 -5.82
N ARG A 23 -20.23 8.93 -5.30
CA ARG A 23 -21.56 9.52 -5.49
C ARG A 23 -21.67 10.41 -6.72
N THR A 24 -20.56 10.98 -7.18
CA THR A 24 -20.57 12.01 -8.24
C THR A 24 -19.98 11.52 -9.57
N GLY A 25 -19.16 10.49 -9.57
CA GLY A 25 -18.47 9.96 -10.74
C GLY A 25 -19.29 8.93 -11.52
N THR A 26 -19.05 8.87 -12.82
CA THR A 26 -19.53 7.79 -13.69
C THR A 26 -18.80 6.47 -13.37
N PRO A 27 -19.38 5.30 -13.71
CA PRO A 27 -18.72 4.01 -13.51
C PRO A 27 -17.32 3.92 -14.17
N GLY A 28 -17.12 4.61 -15.29
CA GLY A 28 -15.83 4.68 -15.98
C GLY A 28 -14.79 5.51 -15.22
N GLU A 29 -15.18 6.66 -14.67
CA GLU A 29 -14.30 7.50 -13.84
C GLU A 29 -13.94 6.81 -12.53
N ILE A 30 -14.90 6.10 -11.93
CA ILE A 30 -14.69 5.25 -10.76
C ILE A 30 -13.66 4.16 -11.09
N GLY A 31 -13.86 3.39 -12.17
CA GLY A 31 -12.91 2.35 -12.58
C GLY A 31 -11.51 2.89 -12.90
N PHE A 32 -11.43 4.03 -13.58
CA PHE A 32 -10.16 4.69 -13.89
C PHE A 32 -9.44 5.16 -12.62
N ALA A 33 -10.17 5.77 -11.68
CA ALA A 33 -9.60 6.22 -10.40
C ALA A 33 -9.05 5.05 -9.59
N ALA A 34 -9.82 3.96 -9.44
CA ALA A 34 -9.35 2.77 -8.74
C ALA A 34 -8.07 2.18 -9.38
N LEU A 35 -8.02 2.13 -10.71
CA LEU A 35 -6.84 1.61 -11.43
C LEU A 35 -5.63 2.55 -11.28
N HIS A 36 -5.85 3.87 -11.42
CA HIS A 36 -4.80 4.87 -11.27
C HIS A 36 -4.21 4.88 -9.85
N CYS A 37 -5.07 4.84 -8.83
CA CYS A 37 -4.64 4.73 -7.43
C CYS A 37 -3.88 3.43 -7.17
N THR A 38 -4.41 2.29 -7.61
CA THR A 38 -3.74 0.99 -7.48
C THR A 38 -2.35 1.00 -8.12
N LEU A 39 -2.23 1.58 -9.32
CA LEU A 39 -0.95 1.68 -10.02
C LEU A 39 0.04 2.57 -9.25
N GLY A 40 -0.43 3.69 -8.71
CA GLY A 40 0.31 4.57 -7.83
C GLY A 40 0.83 3.82 -6.60
N ASP A 41 -0.02 3.10 -5.89
CA ASP A 41 0.36 2.34 -4.69
C ASP A 41 1.37 1.24 -4.97
N VAL A 42 1.22 0.53 -6.09
CA VAL A 42 2.20 -0.48 -6.52
C VAL A 42 3.56 0.16 -6.79
N LEU A 43 3.57 1.34 -7.44
CA LEU A 43 4.80 2.06 -7.71
C LEU A 43 5.47 2.54 -6.41
N ILE A 44 4.71 3.16 -5.50
CA ILE A 44 5.21 3.61 -4.21
C ILE A 44 5.75 2.41 -3.41
N ALA A 45 5.05 1.27 -3.43
CA ALA A 45 5.46 0.07 -2.69
C ALA A 45 6.75 -0.52 -3.28
N ALA A 46 6.88 -0.53 -4.61
CA ALA A 46 8.08 -0.97 -5.30
C ALA A 46 9.27 -0.05 -4.98
N CYS A 47 9.11 1.27 -5.10
CA CYS A 47 10.14 2.25 -4.77
C CYS A 47 10.56 2.17 -3.30
N SER A 48 9.59 2.04 -2.38
CA SER A 48 9.86 1.92 -0.94
C SER A 48 10.62 0.65 -0.61
N LEU A 49 10.28 -0.48 -1.25
CA LEU A 49 11.00 -1.74 -1.07
C LEU A 49 12.42 -1.66 -1.65
N VAL A 50 12.59 -1.11 -2.85
CA VAL A 50 13.91 -0.93 -3.47
C VAL A 50 14.79 -0.05 -2.59
N PHE A 51 14.26 1.07 -2.10
CA PHE A 51 14.99 1.95 -1.20
C PHE A 51 15.38 1.20 0.08
N ALA A 52 14.44 0.51 0.74
CA ALA A 52 14.75 -0.28 1.93
C ALA A 52 15.82 -1.37 1.68
N LEU A 53 15.80 -2.01 0.51
CA LEU A 53 16.81 -3.00 0.11
C LEU A 53 18.19 -2.36 -0.11
N LEU A 54 18.26 -1.16 -0.69
CA LEU A 54 19.53 -0.46 -0.92
C LEU A 54 20.22 -0.07 0.39
N PHE A 55 19.46 0.34 1.40
CA PHE A 55 20.03 0.84 2.66
C PHE A 55 20.16 -0.23 3.76
N LEU A 56 19.23 -1.19 3.82
CA LEU A 56 19.16 -2.19 4.90
C LEU A 56 19.22 -3.63 4.40
N GLY A 57 19.20 -3.83 3.08
CA GLY A 57 19.25 -5.15 2.48
C GLY A 57 20.62 -5.79 2.54
N SER A 58 20.63 -7.10 2.28
CA SER A 58 21.85 -7.87 2.08
C SER A 58 21.67 -8.79 0.86
N PRO A 59 22.77 -9.31 0.27
CA PRO A 59 22.68 -10.28 -0.84
C PRO A 59 21.89 -11.55 -0.48
N GLU A 60 21.81 -11.87 0.81
CA GLU A 60 21.08 -13.02 1.35
C GLU A 60 19.59 -12.74 1.59
N TRP A 61 19.11 -11.52 1.29
CA TRP A 61 17.70 -11.19 1.42
C TRP A 61 16.85 -12.09 0.51
N PRO A 62 15.71 -12.64 0.97
CA PRO A 62 14.99 -12.34 2.22
C PRO A 62 15.34 -13.23 3.41
N ARG A 63 16.43 -14.02 3.38
CA ARG A 63 16.82 -14.89 4.51
C ARG A 63 17.38 -14.09 5.68
N ARG A 64 18.14 -13.03 5.38
CA ARG A 64 18.71 -12.10 6.36
C ARG A 64 18.10 -10.70 6.17
N CYS A 65 18.07 -9.92 7.25
CA CYS A 65 17.53 -8.54 7.26
C CYS A 65 16.09 -8.38 6.77
N PHE A 66 15.26 -9.45 6.78
CA PHE A 66 13.88 -9.38 6.31
C PHE A 66 13.04 -8.36 7.09
N VAL A 67 13.05 -8.45 8.42
CA VAL A 67 12.23 -7.59 9.29
C VAL A 67 12.64 -6.11 9.17
N PRO A 68 13.93 -5.74 9.26
CA PRO A 68 14.35 -4.36 9.05
C PRO A 68 13.96 -3.80 7.67
N VAL A 69 14.18 -4.55 6.59
CA VAL A 69 13.81 -4.12 5.23
C VAL A 69 12.30 -3.98 5.08
N ALA A 70 11.53 -4.95 5.59
CA ALA A 70 10.06 -4.91 5.52
C ALA A 70 9.49 -3.73 6.32
N ALA A 71 9.99 -3.51 7.55
CA ALA A 71 9.57 -2.41 8.39
C ALA A 71 9.90 -1.05 7.75
N ALA A 72 11.11 -0.90 7.21
CA ALA A 72 11.50 0.32 6.51
C ALA A 72 10.66 0.57 5.25
N ALA A 73 10.41 -0.46 4.44
CA ALA A 73 9.56 -0.33 3.25
C ALA A 73 8.14 0.12 3.59
N VAL A 74 7.55 -0.44 4.66
CA VAL A 74 6.23 -0.03 5.16
C VAL A 74 6.26 1.39 5.70
N ALA A 75 7.27 1.75 6.49
CA ALA A 75 7.39 3.09 7.06
C ALA A 75 7.58 4.18 6.00
N ILE A 76 8.40 3.92 4.97
CA ILE A 76 8.61 4.84 3.85
C ILE A 76 7.30 5.03 3.07
N GLY A 77 6.63 3.94 2.74
CA GLY A 77 5.36 3.98 2.02
C GLY A 77 4.27 4.71 2.79
N LEU A 78 4.12 4.40 4.09
CA LEU A 78 3.19 5.09 4.97
C LEU A 78 3.49 6.59 5.08
N GLY A 79 4.77 6.96 5.22
CA GLY A 79 5.19 8.36 5.27
C GLY A 79 4.88 9.10 3.97
N TYR A 80 5.16 8.47 2.82
CA TYR A 80 4.84 9.03 1.52
C TYR A 80 3.33 9.24 1.35
N THR A 81 2.51 8.27 1.75
CA THR A 81 1.05 8.36 1.62
C THR A 81 0.45 9.40 2.55
N ALA A 82 0.90 9.49 3.79
CA ALA A 82 0.47 10.56 4.70
C ALA A 82 0.81 11.94 4.12
N TYR A 83 2.01 12.10 3.55
CA TYR A 83 2.43 13.33 2.90
C TYR A 83 1.60 13.64 1.64
N SER A 84 1.39 12.66 0.76
CA SER A 84 0.65 12.85 -0.49
C SER A 84 -0.81 13.22 -0.22
N GLU A 85 -1.47 12.57 0.74
CA GLU A 85 -2.83 12.91 1.15
C GLU A 85 -2.92 14.31 1.75
N ALA A 86 -2.00 14.69 2.64
CA ALA A 86 -1.97 16.04 3.20
C ALA A 86 -1.85 17.11 2.11
N VAL A 87 -1.01 16.89 1.09
CA VAL A 87 -0.86 17.79 -0.05
C VAL A 87 -2.12 17.83 -0.91
N ASN A 88 -2.73 16.69 -1.21
CA ASN A 88 -3.92 16.64 -2.06
C ASN A 88 -5.16 17.26 -1.38
N LEU A 89 -5.30 17.09 -0.07
CA LEU A 89 -6.34 17.76 0.73
C LEU A 89 -6.12 19.27 0.78
N ALA A 90 -4.87 19.71 1.00
CA ALA A 90 -4.54 21.14 0.97
C ALA A 90 -4.82 21.79 -0.39
N ARG A 91 -4.63 21.04 -1.49
CA ARG A 91 -4.92 21.47 -2.86
C ARG A 91 -6.38 21.32 -3.27
N ARG A 92 -7.24 20.75 -2.42
CA ARG A 92 -8.64 20.39 -2.72
C ARG A 92 -8.76 19.55 -4.01
N SER A 93 -7.74 18.73 -4.30
CA SER A 93 -7.72 17.86 -5.48
C SER A 93 -8.77 16.75 -5.38
N TRP A 94 -9.08 16.32 -4.15
CA TRP A 94 -10.22 15.49 -3.82
C TRP A 94 -10.67 15.74 -2.38
N ALA A 95 -11.87 15.28 -2.04
CA ALA A 95 -12.44 15.41 -0.70
C ALA A 95 -12.95 14.05 -0.21
N TYR A 96 -12.73 13.79 1.08
CA TYR A 96 -13.34 12.63 1.74
C TYR A 96 -14.82 12.86 1.97
N SER A 97 -15.59 11.78 1.99
CA SER A 97 -16.96 11.83 2.47
C SER A 97 -16.99 11.90 4.01
N GLU A 98 -18.15 12.26 4.57
CA GLU A 98 -18.39 12.26 6.02
C GLU A 98 -18.18 10.89 6.68
N LEU A 99 -18.15 9.81 5.90
CA LEU A 99 -17.95 8.44 6.39
C LEU A 99 -16.49 8.11 6.66
N MET A 100 -15.53 8.92 6.18
CA MET A 100 -14.10 8.66 6.34
C MET A 100 -13.62 9.14 7.73
N PRO A 101 -13.19 8.23 8.62
CA PRO A 101 -12.59 8.65 9.87
C PRO A 101 -11.22 9.28 9.59
N MET A 102 -11.02 10.50 10.07
CA MET A 102 -9.77 11.24 9.94
C MET A 102 -8.85 10.97 11.14
N LEU A 103 -7.55 10.86 10.87
CA LEU A 103 -6.50 10.81 11.89
C LEU A 103 -5.96 12.24 12.10
N PRO A 104 -6.40 12.98 13.14
CA PRO A 104 -6.11 14.42 13.26
C PRO A 104 -4.62 14.73 13.39
N TRP A 105 -3.80 13.79 13.82
CA TRP A 105 -2.36 13.98 14.05
C TRP A 105 -1.55 13.81 12.77
N LEU A 106 -2.10 13.08 11.80
CA LEU A 106 -1.51 12.84 10.49
C LEU A 106 -2.17 13.69 9.39
N GLY A 107 -3.34 14.27 9.66
CA GLY A 107 -4.11 15.03 8.67
C GLY A 107 -4.61 14.19 7.49
N THR A 108 -4.66 12.86 7.64
CA THR A 108 -5.01 11.90 6.60
C THR A 108 -6.15 11.00 7.07
N GLY A 109 -6.85 10.35 6.14
CA GLY A 109 -7.89 9.39 6.48
C GLY A 109 -7.36 8.05 6.97
N LEU A 110 -8.19 7.32 7.74
CA LEU A 110 -7.83 6.03 8.30
C LEU A 110 -7.60 4.95 7.23
N SER A 111 -8.38 4.98 6.13
CA SER A 111 -8.33 3.94 5.09
C SER A 111 -6.94 3.86 4.42
N PRO A 112 -6.34 4.96 3.90
CA PRO A 112 -4.98 4.95 3.35
C PRO A 112 -3.93 4.44 4.33
N VAL A 113 -4.03 4.83 5.61
CA VAL A 113 -3.10 4.36 6.65
C VAL A 113 -3.24 2.86 6.89
N ALA A 114 -4.47 2.36 7.00
CA ALA A 114 -4.74 0.95 7.17
C ALA A 114 -4.29 0.12 5.95
N GLN A 115 -4.49 0.65 4.73
CA GLN A 115 -4.02 0.06 3.49
C GLN A 115 -2.50 -0.18 3.52
N TRP A 116 -1.75 0.86 3.87
CA TRP A 116 -0.28 0.83 3.92
C TRP A 116 0.29 -0.03 5.04
N LEU A 117 -0.45 -0.18 6.14
CA LEU A 117 -0.08 -1.08 7.21
C LEU A 117 -0.38 -2.54 6.88
N LEU A 118 -1.53 -2.84 6.25
CA LEU A 118 -2.01 -4.21 6.08
C LEU A 118 -1.52 -4.88 4.80
N ILE A 119 -1.58 -4.19 3.65
CA ILE A 119 -1.34 -4.83 2.34
C ILE A 119 0.14 -5.15 2.14
N PRO A 120 1.09 -4.22 2.34
CA PRO A 120 2.50 -4.53 2.17
C PRO A 120 3.01 -5.55 3.19
N THR A 121 2.58 -5.46 4.46
CA THR A 121 2.98 -6.41 5.51
C THR A 121 2.46 -7.82 5.23
N ALA A 122 1.17 -7.97 4.90
CA ALA A 122 0.58 -9.25 4.56
C ALA A 122 1.24 -9.86 3.31
N SER A 123 1.50 -9.02 2.29
CA SER A 123 2.17 -9.44 1.05
C SER A 123 3.59 -9.93 1.28
N LEU A 124 4.38 -9.20 2.07
CA LEU A 124 5.76 -9.59 2.41
C LEU A 124 5.77 -10.85 3.29
N ALA A 125 4.89 -10.93 4.29
CA ALA A 125 4.77 -12.10 5.15
C ALA A 125 4.35 -13.36 4.36
N TRP A 126 3.41 -13.22 3.43
CA TRP A 126 3.01 -14.30 2.53
C TRP A 126 4.14 -14.76 1.62
N ALA A 127 4.87 -13.82 1.00
CA ALA A 127 6.02 -14.14 0.16
C ALA A 127 7.12 -14.89 0.94
N CYS A 128 7.40 -14.47 2.17
CA CYS A 128 8.36 -15.14 3.06
C CYS A 128 7.90 -16.56 3.41
N ARG A 129 6.61 -16.74 3.76
CA ARG A 129 6.03 -18.07 4.05
C ARG A 129 6.12 -19.01 2.85
N ARG A 130 5.76 -18.55 1.64
CA ARG A 130 5.85 -19.38 0.43
C ARG A 130 7.27 -19.82 0.11
N ARG A 131 8.28 -18.95 0.26
CA ARG A 131 9.69 -19.34 0.08
C ARG A 131 10.12 -20.40 1.09
N ARG A 132 9.75 -20.26 2.37
CA ARG A 132 10.07 -21.25 3.40
C ARG A 132 9.41 -22.61 3.13
N ALA A 133 8.17 -22.62 2.62
CA ALA A 133 7.48 -23.84 2.24
C ALA A 133 8.11 -24.52 1.00
N GLY A 134 8.52 -23.74 -0.01
CA GLY A 134 9.22 -24.25 -1.19
C GLY A 134 10.58 -24.87 -0.87
N LEU A 135 11.34 -24.28 0.06
CA LEU A 135 12.62 -24.82 0.54
C LEU A 135 12.48 -26.11 1.38
N ARG A 136 11.27 -26.44 1.85
CA ARG A 136 11.00 -27.61 2.70
C ARG A 136 10.49 -28.82 1.93
N ARG A 137 10.22 -28.73 0.62
CA ARG A 137 9.95 -29.91 -0.21
C ARG A 137 11.29 -30.54 -0.60
N PRO A 138 11.65 -31.73 -0.07
CA PRO A 138 12.73 -32.50 -0.65
C PRO A 138 12.28 -32.95 -2.04
N GLU A 139 13.14 -32.77 -3.04
CA GLU A 139 12.94 -33.40 -4.34
C GLU A 139 12.98 -34.92 -4.11
N THR A 140 11.82 -35.57 -4.29
CA THR A 140 11.68 -37.04 -4.30
C THR A 140 12.10 -37.58 -5.65
#